data_AF-A0AA51UGK9-F1
#
_entry.id   AF-A0AA51UGK9-F1
#
_cell.length_a   1.000
_cell.length_b   1.000
_cell.length_c   1.000
_cell.angle_alpha   90.00
_cell.angle_beta   90.00
_cell.angle_gamma   90.00
#
_symmetry.space_group_name_H-M   'P 1'
#
loop_
_entity.id
_entity.type
_entity.pdbx_description
1 polymer ?
#
loop_
_entity_poly.entity_id
_entity_poly.type
_entity_poly.pdbx_seq_one_letter_code
_entity_poly.pdbx_strand_id
1 'polypeptide(L)'
;MVKIFKKKEEKKTLSEEVRAQLADASRRLGFEVGYHRHSEIGWVQDKLSQIYRFAEEYDLKDFVKEHYNSGKEEGSKLKERDTKSGLSRAGSSNKPEKPSDLSIDRTKKESSLSSIGSGYKNVDFTFSGSSDMISQPGLVNLPENVERTKAIERPSFLDGPRHLTPKKRKEY
;
A
#
# COMPACT_ATOMS: atom_id res chain seq x y z
N MET A 1 46.84 -38.96 -0.90
CA MET A 1 46.04 -38.11 -1.81
C MET A 1 44.62 -38.65 -1.84
N VAL A 2 43.69 -38.05 -1.09
CA VAL A 2 42.35 -38.60 -0.86
C VAL A 2 41.44 -38.24 -2.03
N LYS A 3 41.04 -39.23 -2.82
CA LYS A 3 40.06 -39.07 -3.90
C LYS A 3 38.68 -38.94 -3.28
N ILE A 4 38.15 -37.72 -3.23
CA ILE A 4 36.77 -37.45 -2.83
C ILE A 4 35.87 -37.85 -4.01
N PHE A 5 35.17 -38.98 -3.87
CA PHE A 5 34.15 -39.40 -4.81
C PHE A 5 32.91 -38.51 -4.64
N LYS A 6 32.67 -37.62 -5.61
CA LYS A 6 31.36 -36.96 -5.76
C LYS A 6 30.35 -38.03 -6.18
N LYS A 7 29.47 -38.42 -5.25
CA LYS A 7 28.30 -39.24 -5.52
C LYS A 7 27.47 -38.54 -6.59
N LYS A 8 27.34 -39.16 -7.76
CA LYS A 8 26.56 -38.66 -8.89
C LYS A 8 25.10 -38.93 -8.54
N GLU A 9 24.36 -37.92 -8.10
CA GLU A 9 22.94 -38.07 -7.83
C GLU A 9 22.21 -38.32 -9.16
N GLU A 10 21.45 -39.41 -9.18
CA GLU A 10 20.68 -39.83 -10.34
C GLU A 10 19.54 -38.84 -10.57
N LYS A 11 19.52 -38.31 -11.80
CA LYS A 11 18.66 -37.22 -12.23
C LYS A 11 17.20 -37.67 -12.23
N LYS A 12 16.40 -37.18 -11.29
CA LYS A 12 14.95 -37.33 -11.35
C LYS A 12 14.40 -36.34 -12.37
N THR A 13 14.07 -36.83 -13.56
CA THR A 13 13.28 -36.06 -14.53
C THR A 13 11.90 -35.80 -13.93
N LEU A 14 11.60 -34.53 -13.64
CA LEU A 14 10.29 -34.13 -13.11
C LEU A 14 9.18 -34.33 -14.12
N SER A 15 7.97 -34.60 -13.59
CA SER A 15 6.73 -34.45 -14.34
C SER A 15 6.59 -33.00 -14.83
N GLU A 16 6.16 -32.83 -16.08
CA GLU A 16 5.98 -31.54 -16.75
C GLU A 16 5.10 -30.59 -15.92
N GLU A 17 4.15 -31.14 -15.17
CA GLU A 17 3.25 -30.41 -14.28
C GLU A 17 3.99 -29.67 -13.15
N VAL A 18 4.97 -30.31 -12.53
CA VAL A 18 5.73 -29.70 -11.42
C VAL A 18 6.60 -28.57 -11.93
N ARG A 19 7.16 -28.73 -13.14
CA ARG A 19 7.93 -27.69 -13.81
C ARG A 19 7.06 -26.47 -14.14
N ALA A 20 5.83 -26.69 -14.60
CA ALA A 20 4.87 -25.62 -14.84
C ALA A 20 4.48 -24.89 -13.55
N GLN A 21 4.22 -25.62 -12.46
CA GLN A 21 3.93 -25.02 -11.15
C GLN A 21 5.09 -24.16 -10.62
N LEU A 22 6.32 -24.62 -10.81
CA LEU A 22 7.51 -23.87 -10.40
C LEU A 22 7.70 -22.60 -11.25
N ALA A 23 7.45 -22.67 -12.55
CA ALA A 23 7.42 -21.51 -13.45
C ALA A 23 6.35 -20.50 -13.03
N ASP A 24 5.14 -20.97 -12.70
CA ASP A 24 4.05 -20.12 -12.25
C ASP A 24 4.34 -19.46 -10.90
N ALA A 25 4.88 -20.21 -9.94
CA ALA A 25 5.24 -19.67 -8.63
C ALA A 25 6.32 -18.60 -8.74
N SER A 26 7.37 -18.85 -9.52
CA SER A 26 8.46 -17.89 -9.75
C SER A 26 8.00 -16.66 -10.52
N ARG A 27 7.19 -16.82 -11.56
CA ARG A 27 6.58 -15.71 -12.31
C ARG A 27 5.67 -14.86 -11.41
N ARG A 28 4.80 -15.47 -10.60
CA ARG A 28 3.90 -14.75 -9.69
C ARG A 28 4.67 -13.93 -8.65
N LEU A 29 5.69 -14.52 -8.03
CA LEU A 29 6.55 -13.80 -7.09
C LEU A 29 7.26 -12.63 -7.78
N GLY A 30 7.84 -12.86 -8.97
CA GLY A 30 8.46 -11.82 -9.77
C GLY A 30 7.50 -10.67 -10.09
N PHE A 31 6.27 -11.01 -10.51
CA PHE A 31 5.23 -10.04 -10.82
C PHE A 31 4.88 -9.15 -9.61
N GLU A 32 4.67 -9.74 -8.43
CA GLU A 32 4.39 -8.97 -7.22
C GLU A 32 5.53 -8.02 -6.87
N VAL A 33 6.78 -8.49 -6.94
CA VAL A 33 7.98 -7.67 -6.71
C VAL A 33 8.04 -6.51 -7.69
N GLY A 34 7.83 -6.77 -8.98
CA GLY A 34 7.84 -5.75 -10.03
C GLY A 34 6.71 -4.74 -9.91
N TYR A 35 5.48 -5.21 -9.68
CA TYR A 35 4.29 -4.37 -9.61
C TYR A 35 4.27 -3.50 -8.36
N HIS A 36 4.61 -4.06 -7.20
CA HIS A 36 4.56 -3.33 -5.93
C HIS A 36 5.89 -2.65 -5.58
N ARG A 37 6.98 -2.95 -6.31
CA ARG A 37 8.35 -2.51 -5.99
C ARG A 37 8.77 -2.95 -4.58
N HIS A 38 8.47 -4.20 -4.22
CA HIS A 38 8.94 -4.77 -2.97
C HIS A 38 10.47 -4.82 -2.95
N SER A 39 11.05 -4.57 -1.78
CA SER A 39 12.47 -4.84 -1.56
C SER A 39 12.69 -6.35 -1.65
N GLU A 40 13.74 -6.79 -2.34
CA GLU A 40 14.09 -8.20 -2.46
C GLU A 40 14.66 -8.79 -1.16
N ILE A 41 14.69 -7.99 -0.09
CA ILE A 41 15.15 -8.37 1.24
C ILE A 41 13.95 -8.80 2.11
N GLY A 42 14.12 -9.88 2.87
CA GLY A 42 13.11 -10.39 3.81
C GLY A 42 12.21 -11.45 3.17
N TRP A 43 10.89 -11.25 3.21
CA TRP A 43 9.93 -12.28 2.80
C TRP A 43 10.10 -12.72 1.33
N VAL A 44 10.50 -11.80 0.44
CA VAL A 44 10.81 -12.12 -0.97
C VAL A 44 12.01 -13.05 -1.05
N GLN A 45 13.08 -12.74 -0.31
CA GLN A 45 14.28 -13.58 -0.22
C GLN A 45 13.95 -14.96 0.35
N ASP A 46 13.12 -15.04 1.38
CA ASP A 46 12.71 -16.30 1.99
C ASP A 46 11.94 -17.18 0.98
N LYS A 47 10.97 -16.58 0.27
CA LYS A 47 10.21 -17.28 -0.78
C LYS A 47 11.09 -17.69 -1.96
N LEU A 48 11.95 -16.80 -2.44
CA LEU A 48 12.87 -17.09 -3.53
C LEU A 48 13.86 -18.19 -3.14
N SER A 49 14.34 -18.19 -1.89
CA SER A 49 15.21 -19.24 -1.36
C SER A 49 14.50 -20.59 -1.26
N GLN A 50 13.22 -20.61 -0.87
CA GLN A 50 12.42 -21.84 -0.91
C GLN A 50 12.33 -22.39 -2.34
N ILE A 51 11.96 -21.54 -3.31
CA ILE A 51 11.84 -21.93 -4.72
C ILE A 51 13.19 -22.42 -5.26
N TYR A 52 14.31 -21.77 -4.92
CA TYR A 52 15.63 -22.21 -5.36
C TYR A 52 16.10 -23.52 -4.74
N ARG A 53 15.74 -23.80 -3.48
CA ARG A 53 16.02 -25.11 -2.87
C ARG A 53 15.29 -26.22 -3.62
N PHE A 54 14.01 -26.03 -3.93
CA PHE A 54 13.27 -26.96 -4.77
C PHE A 54 13.88 -27.07 -6.17
N ALA A 55 14.31 -25.96 -6.77
CA ALA A 55 14.93 -25.99 -8.10
C ALA A 55 16.32 -26.64 -8.12
N GLU A 56 17.08 -26.58 -7.02
CA GLU A 56 18.41 -27.18 -6.87
C GLU A 56 18.37 -28.70 -6.96
N GLU A 57 17.34 -29.31 -6.36
CA GLU A 57 17.13 -30.76 -6.40
C GLU A 57 16.96 -31.31 -7.82
N TYR A 58 16.62 -30.45 -8.78
CA TYR A 58 16.34 -30.82 -10.16
C TYR A 58 17.23 -30.13 -11.20
N ASP A 59 18.16 -29.26 -10.78
CA ASP A 59 19.01 -28.44 -11.67
C ASP A 59 18.22 -27.44 -12.55
N LEU A 60 17.07 -26.95 -12.05
CA LEU A 60 16.21 -25.96 -12.71
C LEU A 60 16.43 -24.52 -12.22
N LYS A 61 17.58 -24.22 -11.59
CA LYS A 61 17.85 -22.89 -11.03
C LYS A 61 17.76 -21.77 -12.08
N ASP A 62 18.37 -21.99 -13.25
CA ASP A 62 18.37 -20.98 -14.32
C ASP A 62 16.97 -20.73 -14.88
N PHE A 63 16.18 -21.79 -15.04
CA PHE A 63 14.79 -21.72 -15.48
C PHE A 63 13.92 -20.88 -14.53
N VAL A 64 14.06 -21.09 -13.22
CA VAL A 64 13.35 -20.29 -12.20
C VAL A 64 13.78 -18.83 -12.25
N LYS A 65 15.07 -18.56 -12.41
CA LYS A 65 15.61 -17.21 -12.46
C LYS A 65 15.09 -16.43 -13.68
N GLU A 66 15.02 -17.07 -14.83
CA GLU A 66 14.43 -16.48 -16.05
C GLU A 66 12.95 -16.14 -15.85
N HIS A 67 12.16 -17.07 -15.32
CA HIS A 67 10.74 -16.84 -15.07
C HIS A 67 10.47 -15.76 -14.03
N TYR A 68 11.28 -15.69 -12.98
CA TYR A 68 11.22 -14.62 -11.98
C TYR A 68 11.52 -13.25 -12.60
N ASN A 69 12.59 -13.14 -13.39
CA ASN A 69 12.96 -11.88 -14.06
C ASN A 69 11.89 -11.43 -15.07
N SER A 70 11.36 -12.37 -15.86
CA SER A 70 10.26 -12.12 -16.78
C SER A 70 9.01 -11.61 -16.03
N GLY A 71 8.63 -12.26 -14.93
CA GLY A 71 7.52 -11.80 -14.08
C GLY A 71 7.77 -10.40 -13.52
N LYS A 72 8.99 -10.10 -13.07
CA LYS A 72 9.38 -8.77 -12.54
C LYS A 72 9.27 -7.68 -13.59
N GLU A 73 9.71 -7.94 -14.81
CA GLU A 73 9.58 -7.00 -15.93
C GLU A 73 8.11 -6.77 -16.31
N GLU A 74 7.30 -7.82 -16.39
CA GLU A 74 5.86 -7.73 -16.64
C GLU A 74 5.14 -6.92 -15.56
N GLY A 75 5.43 -7.18 -14.29
CA GLY A 75 4.87 -6.43 -13.16
C GLY A 75 5.23 -4.94 -13.21
N SER A 76 6.50 -4.61 -13.52
CA SER A 76 6.93 -3.21 -13.65
C SER A 76 6.25 -2.52 -14.83
N LYS A 77 6.17 -3.18 -15.99
CA LYS A 77 5.48 -2.65 -17.19
C LYS A 77 4.00 -2.40 -16.93
N LEU A 78 3.33 -3.31 -16.22
CA LEU A 78 1.92 -3.14 -15.89
C LEU A 78 1.70 -1.97 -14.93
N LYS A 79 2.55 -1.84 -13.90
CA LYS A 79 2.52 -0.68 -12.98
C LYS A 79 2.73 0.63 -13.74
N GLU A 80 3.70 0.68 -14.65
CA GLU A 80 3.96 1.87 -15.48
C GLU A 80 2.76 2.21 -16.37
N ARG A 81 2.14 1.22 -16.99
CA ARG A 81 0.92 1.41 -17.79
C ARG A 81 -0.25 1.93 -16.94
N ASP A 82 -0.45 1.37 -15.76
CA ASP A 82 -1.51 1.75 -14.83
C ASP A 82 -1.29 3.18 -14.31
N THR A 83 -0.05 3.54 -13.94
CA THR A 83 0.28 4.93 -13.54
C THR A 83 0.11 5.93 -14.70
N LYS A 84 0.55 5.58 -15.91
CA LYS A 84 0.40 6.43 -17.11
C LYS A 84 -1.07 6.64 -17.49
N SER A 85 -1.89 5.59 -17.40
CA SER A 85 -3.33 5.67 -17.68
C SER A 85 -4.13 6.39 -16.58
N GLY A 86 -3.70 6.29 -15.32
CA GLY A 86 -4.27 7.07 -14.22
C GLY A 86 -4.00 8.57 -14.36
N LEU A 87 -2.80 8.93 -14.84
CA LEU A 87 -2.41 10.33 -15.01
C LEU A 87 -3.07 10.99 -16.25
N SER A 88 -3.27 10.25 -17.33
CA SER A 88 -3.91 10.79 -18.55
C SER A 88 -5.40 11.08 -18.37
N ARG A 89 -6.08 10.42 -17.43
CA ARG A 89 -7.48 10.74 -17.07
C ARG A 89 -7.62 11.97 -16.18
N ALA A 90 -6.63 12.30 -15.36
CA ALA A 90 -6.68 13.47 -14.47
C ALA A 90 -6.46 14.81 -15.20
N GLY A 91 -5.90 14.79 -16.42
CA GLY A 91 -5.64 15.99 -17.23
C GLY A 91 -6.58 16.20 -18.43
N SER A 92 -7.51 15.29 -18.69
CA SER A 92 -8.44 15.43 -19.82
C SER A 92 -9.81 15.91 -19.35
N SER A 93 -9.92 17.21 -19.12
CA SER A 93 -11.20 17.93 -19.09
C SER A 93 -11.77 18.11 -20.52
N ASN A 94 -11.64 17.10 -21.37
CA ASN A 94 -12.36 17.05 -22.64
C ASN A 94 -13.64 16.29 -22.40
N LYS A 95 -14.74 17.01 -22.62
CA LYS A 95 -16.14 16.57 -22.55
C LYS A 95 -16.29 15.13 -23.08
N PRO A 96 -17.01 14.25 -22.37
CA PRO A 96 -17.39 12.97 -22.94
C PRO A 96 -18.39 13.24 -24.07
N GLU A 97 -17.98 13.03 -25.32
CA GLU A 97 -18.94 12.74 -26.38
C GLU A 97 -19.60 11.40 -26.05
N LYS A 98 -20.92 11.45 -25.85
CA LYS A 98 -21.89 10.36 -25.67
C LYS A 98 -21.32 8.93 -25.82
N PRO A 99 -21.36 8.09 -24.77
CA PRO A 99 -21.21 6.66 -24.97
C PRO A 99 -22.46 6.10 -25.68
N SER A 100 -22.24 5.33 -26.73
CA SER A 100 -23.24 4.39 -27.23
C SER A 100 -23.54 3.35 -26.16
N ASP A 101 -24.83 3.12 -26.01
CA ASP A 101 -25.50 2.27 -25.04
C ASP A 101 -25.00 0.82 -25.11
N LEU A 102 -24.21 0.39 -24.13
CA LEU A 102 -23.94 -1.02 -23.86
C LEU A 102 -23.91 -1.25 -22.35
N SER A 103 -25.09 -1.61 -21.83
CA SER A 103 -25.31 -2.13 -20.48
C SER A 103 -24.57 -3.45 -20.28
N ILE A 104 -23.58 -3.45 -19.38
CA ILE A 104 -23.05 -4.68 -18.77
C ILE A 104 -23.02 -4.47 -17.27
N ASP A 105 -24.03 -5.01 -16.59
CA ASP A 105 -24.05 -5.18 -15.14
C ASP A 105 -22.92 -6.12 -14.72
N ARG A 106 -21.97 -5.62 -13.92
CA ARG A 106 -20.97 -6.46 -13.26
C ARG A 106 -20.95 -6.18 -11.77
N THR A 107 -21.48 -7.16 -11.05
CA THR A 107 -21.53 -7.32 -9.60
C THR A 107 -20.20 -6.99 -8.92
N LYS A 108 -20.21 -6.02 -7.99
CA LYS A 108 -19.10 -5.73 -7.10
C LYS A 108 -19.07 -6.74 -5.95
N LYS A 109 -17.95 -7.42 -5.78
CA LYS A 109 -17.58 -8.07 -4.52
C LYS A 109 -16.14 -7.69 -4.22
N GLU A 110 -15.95 -6.71 -3.33
CA GLU A 110 -14.65 -6.33 -2.82
C GLU A 110 -14.68 -6.51 -1.30
N SER A 111 -13.95 -7.52 -0.82
CA SER A 111 -13.52 -7.63 0.56
C SER A 111 -12.12 -7.04 0.65
N SER A 112 -11.98 -5.86 1.24
CA SER A 112 -10.68 -5.30 1.63
C SER A 112 -10.46 -5.51 3.12
N LEU A 113 -9.48 -6.35 3.43
CA LEU A 113 -8.95 -6.55 4.78
C LEU A 113 -8.03 -5.38 5.15
N SER A 114 -8.41 -4.72 6.25
CA SER A 114 -7.58 -4.22 7.35
C SER A 114 -6.19 -3.63 7.03
N SER A 115 -6.09 -2.30 7.04
CA SER A 115 -4.82 -1.63 7.30
C SER A 115 -4.51 -1.63 8.80
N ILE A 116 -3.35 -2.20 9.10
CA ILE A 116 -2.60 -2.09 10.34
C ILE A 116 -2.29 -0.62 10.68
N GLY A 117 -2.68 -0.19 11.89
CA GLY A 117 -1.88 0.66 12.77
C GLY A 117 -1.77 2.15 12.45
N SER A 118 -2.90 2.87 12.31
CA SER A 118 -2.90 4.33 12.37
C SER A 118 -3.11 4.83 13.80
N GLY A 119 -2.33 5.82 14.24
CA GLY A 119 -2.33 6.41 15.59
C GLY A 119 -3.58 7.21 15.98
N TYR A 120 -4.74 6.86 15.42
CA TYR A 120 -6.03 7.39 15.86
C TYR A 120 -6.47 6.60 17.10
N LYS A 121 -6.95 7.33 18.13
CA LYS A 121 -7.63 6.67 19.25
C LYS A 121 -8.79 5.88 18.67
N ASN A 122 -8.90 4.59 19.02
CA ASN A 122 -10.10 3.81 18.76
C ASN A 122 -11.26 4.56 19.42
N VAL A 123 -12.07 5.22 18.59
CA VAL A 123 -13.38 5.69 19.01
C VAL A 123 -14.25 4.45 19.05
N ASP A 124 -14.58 4.00 20.26
CA ASP A 124 -15.57 2.96 20.48
C ASP A 124 -16.89 3.48 19.93
N PHE A 125 -17.20 3.09 18.69
CA PHE A 125 -18.45 3.44 18.03
C PHE A 125 -19.54 2.58 18.69
N THR A 126 -20.13 3.08 19.78
CA THR A 126 -21.37 2.51 20.30
C THR A 126 -22.45 2.75 19.26
N PHE A 127 -22.66 1.74 18.42
CA PHE A 127 -23.64 1.75 17.33
C PHE A 127 -25.06 1.90 17.90
N SER A 128 -25.57 3.12 17.90
CA SER A 128 -26.96 3.43 18.23
C SER A 128 -27.86 3.28 17.00
N GLY A 129 -27.89 2.07 16.44
CA GLY A 129 -28.90 1.68 15.44
C GLY A 129 -28.69 2.17 14.00
N SER A 130 -29.51 1.61 13.12
CA SER A 130 -29.41 1.63 11.65
C SER A 130 -29.61 2.99 10.97
N SER A 131 -29.96 4.05 11.73
CA SER A 131 -30.26 5.36 11.15
C SER A 131 -29.03 6.22 10.91
N ASP A 132 -27.90 5.96 11.59
CA ASP A 132 -26.70 6.79 11.47
C ASP A 132 -25.91 6.52 10.18
N MET A 133 -26.07 5.33 9.58
CA MET A 133 -25.32 4.95 8.37
C MET A 133 -25.82 5.61 7.07
N ILE A 134 -27.04 6.13 7.05
CA ILE A 134 -27.65 6.81 5.89
C ILE A 134 -27.80 8.32 6.08
N SER A 135 -27.34 8.83 7.22
CA SER A 135 -27.33 10.26 7.53
C SER A 135 -26.34 10.99 6.62
N GLN A 136 -26.86 11.77 5.67
CA GLN A 136 -26.03 12.69 4.89
C GLN A 136 -25.68 13.91 5.75
N PRO A 137 -24.39 14.24 5.94
CA PRO A 137 -24.03 15.46 6.65
C PRO A 137 -24.60 16.67 5.88
N GLY A 138 -25.34 17.53 6.58
CA GLY A 138 -25.82 18.79 6.01
C GLY A 138 -24.65 19.72 5.66
N LEU A 139 -24.89 20.71 4.78
CA LEU A 139 -23.87 21.64 4.28
C LEU A 139 -23.06 22.38 5.36
N VAL A 140 -23.58 22.45 6.59
CA VAL A 140 -23.00 23.13 7.75
C VAL A 140 -22.59 22.18 8.88
N ASN A 141 -22.66 20.86 8.67
CA ASN A 141 -22.15 19.89 9.63
C ASN A 141 -20.62 19.90 9.58
N LEU A 142 -20.01 20.64 10.50
CA LEU A 142 -18.58 20.53 10.75
C LEU A 142 -18.31 19.18 11.44
N PRO A 143 -17.27 18.45 11.04
CA PRO A 143 -16.87 17.25 11.75
C PRO A 143 -16.48 17.60 13.19
N GLU A 144 -16.77 16.71 14.13
CA GLU A 144 -16.58 16.89 15.58
C GLU A 144 -15.15 17.32 15.96
N ASN A 145 -14.19 17.03 15.08
CA ASN A 145 -12.77 17.34 15.25
C ASN A 145 -12.40 18.79 14.87
N VAL A 146 -13.35 19.59 14.39
CA VAL A 146 -13.15 21.01 14.07
C VAL A 146 -13.69 21.85 15.22
N GLU A 147 -13.07 21.71 16.38
CA GLU A 147 -13.20 22.73 17.42
C GLU A 147 -12.48 23.98 16.92
N ARG A 148 -13.17 25.13 16.91
CA ARG A 148 -12.48 26.42 16.70
C ARG A 148 -11.44 26.54 17.80
N THR A 149 -10.18 26.76 17.42
CA THR A 149 -9.11 27.00 18.40
C THR A 149 -9.58 28.11 19.35
N LYS A 150 -9.61 27.82 20.65
CA LYS A 150 -9.93 28.84 21.66
C LYS A 150 -8.95 29.99 21.43
N ALA A 151 -9.47 31.22 21.37
CA ALA A 151 -8.63 32.40 21.28
C ALA A 151 -7.64 32.35 22.46
N ILE A 152 -6.37 32.13 22.15
CA ILE A 152 -5.31 32.16 23.15
C ILE A 152 -5.15 33.63 23.49
N GLU A 153 -5.48 34.02 24.73
CA GLU A 153 -5.22 35.37 25.21
C GLU A 153 -3.74 35.68 25.00
N ARG A 154 -3.45 36.85 24.40
CA ARG A 154 -2.08 37.30 24.18
C ARG A 154 -1.39 37.31 25.55
N PRO A 155 -0.29 36.58 25.73
CA PRO A 155 0.33 36.50 27.03
C PRO A 155 0.89 37.88 27.44
N SER A 156 0.70 38.23 28.71
CA SER A 156 1.00 39.55 29.27
C SER A 156 2.47 39.98 29.18
N PHE A 157 3.39 39.07 28.87
CA PHE A 157 4.79 39.40 28.59
C PHE A 157 4.99 40.07 27.23
N LEU A 158 4.05 39.94 26.29
CA LEU A 158 4.05 40.66 25.02
C LEU A 158 3.47 42.08 25.12
N ASP A 159 2.90 42.49 26.26
CA ASP A 159 2.35 43.84 26.46
C ASP A 159 3.43 44.92 26.72
N GLY A 160 4.69 44.50 26.75
CA GLY A 160 5.82 45.40 26.93
C GLY A 160 5.93 45.96 28.36
N PRO A 161 6.99 46.74 28.63
CA PRO A 161 7.19 47.34 29.95
C PRO A 161 6.10 48.37 30.24
N ARG A 162 5.30 48.12 31.29
CA ARG A 162 4.29 49.06 31.78
C ARG A 162 4.98 50.33 32.28
N HIS A 163 4.61 51.49 31.74
CA HIS A 163 5.11 52.78 32.17
C HIS A 163 4.73 53.02 33.64
N LEU A 164 5.74 53.11 34.51
CA LEU A 164 5.53 53.44 35.92
C LEU A 164 5.06 54.89 36.01
N THR A 165 3.79 55.11 36.31
CA THR A 165 3.30 56.44 36.68
C THR A 165 3.46 56.62 38.19
N PRO A 166 3.95 57.79 38.65
CA PRO A 166 4.14 58.01 40.07
C PRO A 166 2.79 58.00 40.79
N LYS A 167 2.69 57.16 41.83
CA LYS A 167 1.50 57.04 42.67
C LYS A 167 1.29 58.37 43.39
N LYS A 168 0.23 59.11 43.05
CA LYS A 168 -0.13 60.33 43.79
C LYS A 168 -0.32 59.97 45.27
N ARG A 169 0.48 60.58 46.13
CA ARG A 169 0.28 60.50 47.58
C ARG A 169 -1.08 61.10 47.88
N LYS A 170 -1.94 60.36 48.58
CA LYS A 170 -3.15 60.92 49.16
C LYS A 170 -2.70 61.77 50.35
N GLU A 171 -2.83 63.08 50.20
CA GLU A 171 -2.78 64.00 51.34
C GLU A 171 -4.05 63.77 52.16
N TYR A 172 -3.87 63.56 53.47
CA TYR A 172 -4.94 63.40 54.45
C TYR A 172 -5.43 64.77 54.91
#